data_AF-A0AAV7IIF5-F1
#
_entry.id   AF-A0AAV7IIF5-F1
#
_cell.length_a   1.000
_cell.length_b   1.000
_cell.length_c   1.000
_cell.angle_alpha   90.00
_cell.angle_beta   90.00
_cell.angle_gamma   90.00
#
_symmetry.space_group_name_H-M   'P 1'
#
loop_
_entity.id
_entity.type
_entity.pdbx_description
1 polymer ?
#
loop_
_entity_poly.entity_id
_entity_poly.type
_entity_poly.pdbx_seq_one_letter_code
_entity_poly.pdbx_strand_id
1 'polypeptide(L)'
;MPMPAEYHESHGNHESANFGLAATAAQDASNMTANMYRVGDYVYFETSSTSPYQIRRIEELNKTASGNVEAKVMCFFRRRDLPSTLIMLADKHQCE
;
A
#
# COMPACT_ATOMS: atom_id res chain seq x y z
N MET A 1 -49.38 -6.59 -18.52
CA MET A 1 -49.98 -7.03 -17.23
C MET A 1 -49.18 -6.35 -16.12
N PRO A 2 -49.87 -5.77 -15.12
CA PRO A 2 -49.35 -4.74 -14.22
C PRO A 2 -48.54 -5.32 -13.05
N MET A 3 -47.70 -4.45 -12.46
CA MET A 3 -46.95 -4.69 -11.22
C MET A 3 -47.87 -4.49 -10.00
N PRO A 4 -47.63 -5.22 -8.90
CA PRO A 4 -47.90 -4.68 -7.56
C PRO A 4 -46.74 -5.02 -6.59
N ALA A 5 -46.44 -4.31 -5.53
CA ALA A 5 -46.83 -2.99 -5.04
C ALA A 5 -45.71 -2.59 -4.06
N GLU A 6 -45.35 -1.32 -4.08
CA GLU A 6 -44.91 -0.50 -2.95
C GLU A 6 -44.30 -1.20 -1.71
N TYR A 7 -43.00 -0.99 -1.49
CA TYR A 7 -42.56 -0.65 -0.14
C TYR A 7 -42.08 0.81 -0.17
N HIS A 8 -42.81 1.63 0.58
CA HIS A 8 -42.53 3.02 0.86
C HIS A 8 -41.88 3.04 2.24
N GLU A 9 -40.61 3.44 2.35
CA GLU A 9 -40.04 3.83 3.64
C GLU A 9 -39.40 5.19 3.45
N SER A 10 -40.18 6.22 3.77
CA SER A 10 -39.76 7.61 3.74
C SER A 10 -39.40 8.06 5.16
N HIS A 11 -38.33 8.84 5.20
CA HIS A 11 -37.92 9.78 6.24
C HIS A 11 -36.89 9.31 7.28
N GLY A 12 -35.65 9.74 7.03
CA GLY A 12 -34.72 10.20 8.05
C GLY A 12 -33.87 11.33 7.47
N ASN A 13 -34.27 12.58 7.70
CA ASN A 13 -33.47 13.78 7.41
C ASN A 13 -32.08 13.62 8.05
N HIS A 14 -31.02 13.62 7.25
CA HIS A 14 -29.70 14.04 7.71
C HIS A 14 -29.26 15.22 6.85
N GLU A 15 -29.13 16.35 7.53
CA GLU A 15 -29.00 17.68 7.00
C GLU A 15 -27.83 17.81 6.01
N SER A 16 -28.11 18.48 4.90
CA SER A 16 -27.12 18.96 3.95
C SER A 16 -26.20 19.98 4.62
N ALA A 17 -25.06 19.51 5.13
CA ALA A 17 -23.96 20.37 5.52
C ALA A 17 -23.30 20.96 4.26
N ASN A 18 -23.88 22.04 3.75
CA ASN A 18 -23.24 22.94 2.80
C ASN A 18 -22.17 23.74 3.56
N PHE A 19 -20.96 23.19 3.71
CA PHE A 19 -19.81 23.95 4.20
C PHE A 19 -19.23 24.80 3.07
N GLY A 20 -19.99 25.82 2.67
CA GLY A 20 -19.48 26.90 1.83
C GLY A 20 -18.62 27.83 2.67
N LEU A 21 -17.31 27.58 2.72
CA LEU A 21 -16.33 28.61 3.08
C LEU A 21 -15.44 28.88 1.88
N ALA A 22 -15.73 30.00 1.22
CA ALA A 22 -15.00 30.51 0.09
C ALA A 22 -13.55 30.83 0.45
N ALA A 23 -12.65 30.40 -0.45
CA ALA A 23 -11.33 30.96 -0.73
C ALA A 23 -10.37 31.15 0.45
N THR A 24 -9.50 30.16 0.67
CA THR A 24 -8.04 30.29 0.43
C THR A 24 -7.38 28.91 0.54
N ALA A 25 -6.30 28.72 -0.21
CA ALA A 25 -5.45 27.52 -0.27
C ALA A 25 -5.91 26.40 -1.21
N ALA A 26 -5.80 26.68 -2.51
CA ALA A 26 -5.54 25.68 -3.55
C ALA A 26 -4.18 24.95 -3.38
N GLN A 27 -3.76 24.65 -2.14
CA GLN A 27 -2.46 24.04 -1.83
C GLN A 27 -2.55 22.62 -1.25
N ASP A 28 -3.74 22.13 -0.89
CA ASP A 28 -3.88 20.83 -0.18
C ASP A 28 -4.47 19.68 -1.03
N ALA A 29 -4.70 19.89 -2.33
CA ALA A 29 -5.02 18.78 -3.24
C ALA A 29 -3.79 17.86 -3.49
N SER A 30 -2.59 18.38 -3.23
CA SER A 30 -1.31 17.67 -3.31
C SER A 30 -1.11 16.64 -2.20
N ASN A 31 -1.89 16.72 -1.12
CA ASN A 31 -1.73 15.87 0.07
C ASN A 31 -2.60 14.59 0.01
N MET A 32 -3.48 14.47 -0.99
CA MET A 32 -4.29 13.27 -1.26
C MET A 32 -3.53 12.16 -2.01
N THR A 33 -2.29 12.41 -2.44
CA THR A 33 -1.34 11.35 -2.82
C THR A 33 -0.32 11.17 -1.70
N ALA A 34 -0.79 10.83 -0.50
CA ALA A 34 0.10 10.42 0.58
C ALA A 34 1.00 9.29 0.04
N ASN A 35 2.32 9.43 0.16
CA ASN A 35 3.25 8.37 -0.22
C ASN A 35 2.82 7.09 0.52
N MET A 36 2.27 6.13 -0.22
CA MET A 36 1.63 4.92 0.32
C MET A 36 2.62 3.99 1.02
N TYR A 37 3.92 4.23 0.80
CA TYR A 37 5.03 3.47 1.34
C TYR A 37 5.96 4.40 2.12
N ARG A 38 6.48 3.88 3.23
CA ARG A 38 7.41 4.54 4.15
C ARG A 38 8.65 3.69 4.37
N VAL A 39 9.74 4.33 4.79
CA VAL A 39 10.93 3.61 5.29
C VAL A 39 10.50 2.75 6.49
N GLY A 40 10.93 1.49 6.49
CA GLY A 40 10.55 0.48 7.47
C GLY A 40 9.42 -0.44 7.01
N ASP A 41 8.65 -0.08 5.97
CA ASP A 41 7.56 -0.90 5.47
C ASP A 41 8.07 -2.19 4.81
N TYR A 42 7.33 -3.27 5.03
CA TYR A 42 7.49 -4.53 4.32
C TYR A 42 6.56 -4.54 3.11
N VAL A 43 7.12 -4.78 1.94
CA VAL A 43 6.42 -4.68 0.67
C VAL A 43 6.57 -5.97 -0.14
N TYR A 44 5.53 -6.30 -0.89
CA TYR A 44 5.52 -7.44 -1.81
C TYR A 44 5.98 -7.00 -3.20
N PHE A 45 7.04 -7.63 -3.68
CA PHE A 45 7.57 -7.45 -5.02
C PHE A 45 7.11 -8.59 -5.91
N GLU A 46 6.55 -8.22 -7.06
CA GLU A 46 6.30 -9.15 -8.15
C GLU A 46 7.52 -9.20 -9.07
N THR A 47 8.07 -10.40 -9.28
CA THR A 47 9.15 -10.64 -10.25
C THR A 47 8.67 -11.35 -11.50
N SER A 48 7.64 -12.20 -11.38
CA SER A 48 6.90 -12.79 -12.49
C SER A 48 5.50 -13.15 -12.01
N SER A 49 4.54 -13.19 -12.93
CA SER A 49 3.13 -13.51 -12.62
C SER A 49 2.90 -14.93 -12.09
N THR A 50 3.89 -15.80 -12.26
CA THR A 50 3.85 -17.22 -11.85
C THR A 50 4.68 -17.50 -10.61
N SER A 51 5.56 -16.59 -10.20
CA SER A 51 6.38 -16.74 -9.01
C SER A 51 5.66 -16.14 -7.81
N PRO A 52 5.73 -16.75 -6.62
CA PRO A 52 5.11 -16.14 -5.46
C PRO A 52 5.91 -14.90 -5.05
N TYR A 53 5.21 -13.86 -4.57
CA TYR A 53 5.78 -12.56 -4.24
C TYR A 53 7.00 -12.64 -3.32
N GLN A 54 7.95 -11.73 -3.56
CA GLN A 54 9.13 -11.54 -2.72
C GLN A 54 8.84 -10.49 -1.66
N ILE A 55 9.31 -10.70 -0.43
CA ILE A 55 9.17 -9.71 0.64
C ILE A 55 10.45 -8.89 0.69
N ARG A 56 10.31 -7.57 0.73
CA ARG A 56 11.43 -6.65 0.92
C ARG A 56 11.07 -5.58 1.95
N ARG A 57 12.05 -5.09 2.70
CA ARG A 57 11.87 -3.96 3.62
C ARG A 57 12.48 -2.71 3.02
N ILE A 58 11.76 -1.59 3.05
CA ILE A 58 12.26 -0.31 2.57
C ILE A 58 13.24 0.26 3.59
N GLU A 59 14.50 0.43 3.19
CA GLU A 59 15.54 1.03 4.04
C GLU A 59 15.71 2.53 3.71
N GLU A 60 15.58 2.89 2.43
CA GLU A 60 15.60 4.28 1.98
C GLU A 60 14.59 4.48 0.85
N LEU A 61 13.93 5.64 0.83
CA LEU A 61 12.97 6.00 -0.21
C LEU A 61 13.31 7.41 -0.72
N ASN A 62 13.66 7.50 -1.99
CA ASN A 62 14.01 8.75 -2.65
C ASN A 62 12.98 9.09 -3.71
N LYS A 63 12.49 10.33 -3.70
CA LYS A 63 11.63 10.85 -4.76
C LYS A 63 12.45 11.83 -5.59
N THR A 64 12.64 11.50 -6.86
CA THR A 64 13.34 12.36 -7.81
C THR A 64 12.49 13.59 -8.13
N ALA A 65 13.13 14.68 -8.57
CA ALA A 65 12.43 15.92 -8.97
C ALA A 65 11.43 15.69 -10.13
N SER A 66 11.70 14.69 -10.98
CA SER A 66 10.81 14.25 -12.06
C SER A 66 9.58 13.47 -11.57
N GLY A 67 9.52 13.16 -10.27
CA GLY A 67 8.42 12.43 -9.64
C GLY A 67 8.60 10.92 -9.56
N ASN A 68 9.66 10.34 -10.11
CA ASN A 68 9.97 8.91 -9.94
C ASN A 68 10.35 8.62 -8.49
N VAL A 69 9.98 7.43 -8.02
CA VAL A 69 10.30 6.93 -6.69
C VAL A 69 11.30 5.79 -6.80
N GLU A 70 12.41 5.93 -6.10
CA GLU A 70 13.46 4.92 -6.01
C GLU A 70 13.53 4.41 -4.57
N ALA A 71 13.50 3.09 -4.40
CA ALA A 71 13.56 2.46 -3.09
C ALA A 71 14.82 1.60 -2.99
N LYS A 72 15.63 1.84 -1.95
CA LYS A 72 16.65 0.90 -1.53
C LYS A 72 16.02 -0.04 -0.51
N VAL A 73 16.21 -1.33 -0.72
CA VAL A 73 15.46 -2.35 0.01
C VAL A 73 16.37 -3.46 0.53
N MET A 74 16.02 -3.98 1.70
CA MET A 74 16.56 -5.24 2.22
C MET A 74 15.70 -6.41 1.71
N CYS A 75 16.33 -7.42 1.13
CA CYS A 75 15.62 -8.59 0.56
C CYS A 75 15.48 -9.71 1.59
N PHE A 76 14.26 -10.25 1.73
CA PHE A 76 14.00 -11.46 2.49
C PHE A 76 13.82 -12.63 1.52
N PHE A 77 14.65 -13.64 1.70
CA PHE A 77 14.58 -14.86 0.91
C PHE A 77 13.84 -15.94 1.67
N ARG A 78 13.00 -16.69 0.98
CA ARG A 78 12.44 -17.91 1.56
C ARG A 78 13.54 -18.96 1.57
N ARG A 79 13.50 -19.83 2.57
CA ARG A 79 14.45 -20.94 2.72
C ARG A 79 14.63 -21.76 1.45
N ARG A 80 13.54 -22.07 0.73
CA ARG A 80 13.56 -22.85 -0.52
C ARG A 80 14.21 -22.13 -1.72
N ASP A 81 14.31 -20.81 -1.67
CA ASP A 81 14.91 -20.01 -2.76
C ASP A 81 16.43 -19.83 -2.55
N LEU A 82 16.97 -20.28 -1.41
CA LEU A 82 18.38 -20.19 -1.09
C LEU A 82 19.13 -21.50 -1.41
N PRO A 83 20.41 -21.41 -1.82
CA PRO A 83 21.28 -22.58 -1.91
C PRO A 83 21.37 -23.33 -0.57
N SER A 84 21.42 -24.67 -0.63
CA SER A 84 21.48 -25.54 0.57
C SER A 84 22.61 -25.16 1.54
N THR A 85 23.78 -24.79 1.01
CA THR A 85 24.92 -24.31 1.81
C THR A 85 24.57 -23.07 2.63
N LEU A 86 23.84 -22.10 2.04
CA LEU A 86 23.45 -20.88 2.75
C LEU A 86 22.36 -21.15 3.79
N ILE A 87 21.48 -22.12 3.54
CA ILE A 87 20.48 -22.55 4.51
C ILE A 87 21.16 -23.09 5.77
N MET A 88 22.15 -23.97 5.63
CA MET A 88 22.89 -24.52 6.77
C MET A 88 23.58 -23.44 7.60
N LEU A 89 24.15 -22.42 6.94
CA LEU A 89 24.76 -21.29 7.63
C LEU A 89 23.68 -20.44 8.32
N ALA A 90 22.57 -20.16 7.67
CA ALA A 90 21.47 -19.42 8.27
C ALA A 90 20.93 -20.11 9.52
N ASP A 91 20.71 -21.42 9.49
CA ASP A 91 20.24 -22.22 10.64
C ASP A 91 21.14 -22.07 11.87
N LYS A 92 22.45 -22.13 11.65
CA LYS A 92 23.43 -22.00 12.72
C LYS A 92 23.33 -20.63 13.41
N HIS A 93 23.08 -19.56 12.65
CA HIS A 93 23.02 -18.19 13.14
C HIS A 93 21.61 -17.77 13.61
N GLN A 94 20.57 -18.55 13.35
CA GLN A 94 19.20 -18.30 13.80
C GLN A 94 18.96 -18.68 15.27
N CYS A 95 19.88 -19.43 15.88
CA CYS A 95 19.79 -19.90 17.26
C CYS A 95 20.62 -19.06 18.25
N GLU A 96 21.13 -17.89 17.84
CA GLU A 96 21.92 -16.97 18.67
C GLU A 96 21.14 -15.69 19.03
#